data_AF-A0A0Q9SH31-F1
#
_entry.id   AF-A0A0Q9SH31-F1
#
_cell.length_a   1.000
_cell.length_b   1.000
_cell.length_c   1.000
_cell.angle_alpha   90.00
_cell.angle_beta   90.00
_cell.angle_gamma   90.00
#
_symmetry.space_group_name_H-M   'P 1'
#
loop_
_entity.id
_entity.type
_entity.pdbx_description
1 polymer ?
#
loop_
_entity_poly.entity_id
_entity_poly.type
_entity_poly.pdbx_seq_one_letter_code
_entity_poly.pdbx_strand_id
1 'polypeptide(L)'
;MKMSFLISVALGIAGVVMVAVLWMILSGMGVFSEVNRLVGTIISDSENPFDIMDFLGFGRVLSLSIVIGVIDVILLTALSTLGAFLYNICSALVGGLQLTLTDD
;
A
#
# COMPACT_ATOMS: atom_id res chain seq x y z
N MET A 1 -14.89 -15.29 -1.51
CA MET A 1 -13.65 -15.86 -0.92
C MET A 1 -12.49 -15.90 -1.91
N LYS A 2 -12.48 -16.80 -2.92
CA LYS A 2 -11.32 -16.97 -3.83
C LYS A 2 -10.98 -15.71 -4.65
N MET A 3 -11.98 -15.09 -5.28
CA MET A 3 -11.76 -13.86 -6.07
C MET A 3 -11.41 -12.64 -5.20
N SER A 4 -12.08 -12.47 -4.05
CA SER A 4 -11.78 -11.38 -3.12
C SER A 4 -10.34 -11.44 -2.59
N PHE A 5 -9.85 -12.64 -2.28
CA PHE A 5 -8.46 -12.84 -1.86
C PHE A 5 -7.47 -12.51 -2.97
N LEU A 6 -7.72 -12.96 -4.20
CA LEU A 6 -6.86 -12.68 -5.34
C LEU A 6 -6.79 -11.18 -5.68
N ILE A 7 -7.94 -10.49 -5.64
CA ILE A 7 -8.01 -9.04 -5.88
C ILE A 7 -7.25 -8.28 -4.78
N SER A 8 -7.42 -8.70 -3.53
CA SER A 8 -6.71 -8.12 -2.38
C SER A 8 -5.19 -8.24 -2.55
N VAL A 9 -4.69 -9.44 -2.86
CA VAL A 9 -3.26 -9.69 -3.12
C VAL A 9 -2.75 -8.88 -4.31
N ALA A 10 -3.53 -8.77 -5.39
CA ALA A 10 -3.16 -7.98 -6.56
C ALA A 10 -3.00 -6.50 -6.22
N LEU A 11 -3.90 -5.93 -5.42
CA LEU A 11 -3.80 -4.55 -4.92
C LEU A 11 -2.59 -4.36 -4.01
N GLY A 12 -2.32 -5.30 -3.10
CA GLY A 12 -1.13 -5.27 -2.25
C GLY A 12 0.16 -5.25 -3.04
N ILE A 13 0.31 -6.14 -4.04
CA ILE A 13 1.50 -6.20 -4.90
C ILE A 13 1.61 -4.93 -5.77
N ALA A 14 0.51 -4.48 -6.36
CA ALA A 14 0.49 -3.25 -7.14
C ALA A 14 0.92 -2.03 -6.30
N GLY A 15 0.48 -1.94 -5.05
CA GLY A 15 0.91 -0.92 -4.09
C GLY A 15 2.42 -0.92 -3.86
N VAL A 16 3.02 -2.10 -3.65
CA VAL A 16 4.47 -2.23 -3.47
C VAL A 16 5.24 -1.77 -4.71
N VAL A 17 4.79 -2.17 -5.90
CA VAL A 17 5.40 -1.75 -7.17
C VAL A 17 5.29 -0.23 -7.34
N MET A 18 4.14 0.36 -7.03
CA MET A 18 3.93 1.80 -7.08
C MET A 18 4.90 2.55 -6.16
N VAL A 19 5.10 2.08 -4.93
CA VAL A 19 6.07 2.69 -3.99
C VAL A 19 7.49 2.56 -4.51
N ALA A 20 7.87 1.40 -5.08
CA ALA A 20 9.18 1.20 -5.68
C ALA A 20 9.45 2.17 -6.84
N VAL A 21 8.47 2.34 -7.73
CA VAL A 21 8.56 3.27 -8.86
C VAL A 21 8.66 4.71 -8.37
N LEU A 22 7.83 5.12 -7.41
CA LEU A 22 7.91 6.46 -6.81
C LEU A 22 9.30 6.72 -6.21
N TRP A 23 9.84 5.76 -5.45
CA TRP A 23 11.18 5.90 -4.88
C TRP A 23 12.24 6.10 -5.98
N MET A 24 12.18 5.32 -7.06
CA MET A 24 13.10 5.46 -8.19
C MET A 24 13.01 6.85 -8.84
N ILE A 25 11.79 7.39 -9.00
CA ILE A 25 11.57 8.73 -9.54
C ILE A 25 12.19 9.79 -8.62
N LEU A 26 11.94 9.74 -7.30
CA LEU A 26 12.55 10.67 -6.35
C LEU A 26 14.08 10.59 -6.35
N SER A 27 14.63 9.38 -6.42
CA SER A 27 16.08 9.17 -6.51
C SER A 27 16.66 9.72 -7.80
N GLY A 28 16.01 9.46 -8.94
CA GLY A 28 16.42 9.96 -10.26
C GLY A 28 16.35 11.48 -10.39
N MET A 29 15.44 12.14 -9.66
CA MET A 29 15.37 13.61 -9.57
C MET A 29 16.41 14.20 -8.60
N GLY A 30 17.20 13.38 -7.90
CA GLY A 30 18.22 13.85 -6.95
C GLY A 30 17.66 14.42 -5.65
N VAL A 31 16.38 14.19 -5.34
CA VAL A 31 15.71 14.77 -4.15
C VAL A 31 16.46 14.43 -2.86
N PHE A 32 16.92 13.19 -2.72
CA PHE A 32 17.63 12.77 -1.51
C PHE A 32 19.01 13.41 -1.37
N SER A 33 19.70 13.69 -2.49
CA SER A 33 20.98 14.43 -2.48
C SER A 33 20.78 15.88 -2.06
N GLU A 34 19.72 16.51 -2.54
CA GLU A 34 19.33 17.86 -2.14
C GLU A 34 19.03 17.96 -0.65
N VAL A 35 18.27 16.99 -0.10
CA VAL A 35 17.99 16.94 1.34
C VAL A 35 19.28 16.80 2.16
N ASN A 36 20.19 15.89 1.79
CA ASN A 36 21.48 15.74 2.47
C ASN A 36 22.29 17.04 2.43
N ARG A 37 22.28 17.79 1.32
CA ARG A 37 22.97 19.08 1.21
C ARG A 37 22.38 20.15 2.13
N LEU A 38 21.05 20.24 2.20
CA LEU A 38 20.38 21.18 3.08
C LEU A 38 20.65 20.86 4.55
N VAL A 39 20.59 19.58 4.93
CA VAL A 39 20.86 19.16 6.32
C VAL A 39 22.33 19.35 6.67
N GLY A 40 23.27 19.02 5.78
CA GLY A 40 24.70 19.24 6.01
C GLY A 40 25.09 20.73 6.14
N THR A 41 24.26 21.64 5.65
CA THR A 41 24.46 23.10 5.87
C THR A 41 24.10 23.51 7.30
N ILE A 42 23.19 22.78 7.96
CA ILE A 42 22.70 23.08 9.32
C ILE A 42 23.49 22.27 10.36
N ILE A 43 23.81 21.02 10.04
CA ILE A 43 24.55 20.08 10.88
C ILE A 43 25.96 19.93 10.30
N SER A 44 26.89 20.77 10.77
CA SER A 44 28.31 20.72 10.39
C SER A 44 29.11 19.73 11.25
N ASP A 45 28.58 18.52 11.44
CA ASP A 45 29.31 17.47 12.15
C ASP A 45 30.14 16.65 11.15
N SER A 46 31.46 16.74 11.28
CA SER A 46 32.41 16.08 10.36
C SER A 46 32.67 14.62 10.73
N GLU A 47 32.35 14.21 11.96
CA GLU A 47 32.58 12.84 12.42
C GLU A 47 31.42 11.90 12.08
N ASN A 48 30.18 12.39 12.03
CA ASN A 48 29.00 11.61 11.66
C ASN A 48 28.12 12.37 10.64
N PRO A 49 28.49 12.35 9.34
CA PRO A 49 27.70 13.02 8.32
C PRO A 49 26.31 12.39 8.26
N PHE A 50 25.27 13.23 8.33
CA PHE A 50 23.90 12.79 8.16
C PHE A 50 23.68 12.29 6.72
N ASP A 51 23.23 11.04 6.60
CA ASP A 51 22.77 10.48 5.33
C ASP A 51 21.31 10.02 5.43
N ILE A 52 20.44 10.66 4.66
CA ILE A 52 19.03 10.27 4.59
C ILE A 52 18.82 8.87 4.03
N MET A 53 19.80 8.31 3.30
CA MET A 53 19.72 6.95 2.77
C MET A 53 19.77 5.87 3.86
N ASP A 54 20.26 6.17 5.06
CA ASP A 54 20.21 5.25 6.21
C ASP A 54 18.76 5.03 6.70
N PHE A 55 17.90 6.01 6.48
CA PHE A 55 16.50 6.02 6.90
C PHE A 55 15.54 5.70 5.76
N LEU A 56 15.75 6.35 4.60
CA LEU A 56 14.89 6.27 3.42
C LEU A 56 15.54 5.53 2.24
N GLY A 57 16.58 4.72 2.51
CA GLY A 57 17.20 3.88 1.49
C GLY A 57 16.19 2.91 0.86
N PHE A 58 16.44 2.58 -0.41
CA PHE A 58 15.54 1.76 -1.23
C PHE A 58 15.09 0.47 -0.53
N GLY A 59 16.05 -0.31 -0.01
CA GLY A 59 15.75 -1.58 0.65
C GLY A 59 14.86 -1.41 1.89
N ARG A 60 14.98 -0.30 2.61
CA ARG A 60 14.19 -0.01 3.81
C ARG A 60 12.77 0.42 3.45
N VAL A 61 12.64 1.30 2.47
CA VAL A 61 11.32 1.73 1.96
C VAL A 61 10.58 0.57 1.32
N LEU A 62 11.27 -0.26 0.53
CA LEU A 62 10.67 -1.43 -0.12
C LEU A 62 10.23 -2.49 0.91
N SER A 63 11.06 -2.79 1.92
CA SER A 63 10.69 -3.75 2.97
C SER A 63 9.51 -3.27 3.81
N LEU A 64 9.47 -1.99 4.19
CA LEU A 64 8.30 -1.39 4.85
C LEU A 64 7.05 -1.45 3.97
N SER A 65 7.18 -1.16 2.68
CA SER A 65 6.05 -1.21 1.74
C SER A 65 5.48 -2.63 1.62
N ILE A 66 6.33 -3.65 1.60
CA ILE A 66 5.89 -5.06 1.60
C ILE A 66 5.09 -5.38 2.87
N VAL A 67 5.57 -4.97 4.05
CA VAL A 67 4.86 -5.19 5.31
C VAL A 67 3.48 -4.51 5.29
N ILE A 68 3.43 -3.25 4.83
CA ILE A 68 2.17 -2.52 4.68
C ILE A 68 1.25 -3.22 3.68
N GLY A 69 1.77 -3.69 2.55
CA GLY A 69 0.99 -4.42 1.55
C GLY A 69 0.39 -5.71 2.11
N VAL A 70 1.13 -6.46 2.93
CA VAL A 70 0.58 -7.64 3.61
C VAL A 70 -0.55 -7.28 4.57
N ILE A 71 -0.40 -6.19 5.33
CA ILE A 71 -1.45 -5.70 6.24
C ILE A 71 -2.70 -5.30 5.45
N ASP A 72 -2.54 -4.58 4.35
CA ASP A 72 -3.65 -4.16 3.47
C ASP A 72 -4.40 -5.38 2.92
N VAL A 73 -3.68 -6.42 2.49
CA VAL A 73 -4.28 -7.66 1.99
C VAL A 73 -5.19 -8.31 3.04
N ILE A 74 -4.72 -8.35 4.29
CA ILE A 74 -5.46 -8.90 5.43
C ILE A 74 -6.69 -8.04 5.72
N LEU A 75 -6.53 -6.71 5.76
CA LEU A 75 -7.61 -5.76 6.03
C LEU A 75 -8.71 -5.83 4.97
N LEU A 76 -8.36 -5.82 3.68
CA LEU A 76 -9.33 -5.93 2.59
C LEU A 76 -10.06 -7.28 2.59
N THR A 77 -9.38 -8.36 2.96
CA THR A 77 -10.01 -9.68 3.10
C THR A 77 -11.00 -9.70 4.27
N ALA A 78 -10.62 -9.13 5.42
CA ALA A 78 -11.51 -9.00 6.57
C ALA A 78 -12.72 -8.10 6.25
N LEU A 79 -12.50 -6.97 5.58
CA LEU A 79 -13.54 -6.05 5.17
C LEU A 79 -14.50 -6.69 4.15
N SER A 80 -13.99 -7.49 3.20
CA SER A 80 -14.83 -8.27 2.28
C SER A 80 -15.70 -9.29 3.03
N THR A 81 -15.19 -9.88 4.11
CA THR A 81 -15.95 -10.83 4.93
C THR A 81 -17.06 -10.11 5.70
N LEU A 82 -16.74 -8.96 6.31
CA LEU A 82 -17.72 -8.10 6.98
C LEU A 82 -18.79 -7.58 6.02
N GLY A 83 -18.40 -7.13 4.82
CA GLY A 83 -19.33 -6.66 3.79
C GLY A 83 -20.31 -7.76 3.35
N ALA A 84 -19.82 -8.99 3.18
CA ALA A 84 -20.69 -10.14 2.87
C ALA A 84 -21.66 -10.47 4.02
N PHE A 85 -21.20 -10.34 5.28
CA PHE A 85 -22.04 -10.55 6.46
C PHE A 85 -23.14 -9.48 6.59
N LEU A 86 -22.78 -8.21 6.44
CA LEU A 86 -23.73 -7.09 6.45
C LEU A 86 -24.75 -7.20 5.31
N TYR A 87 -24.30 -7.54 4.09
CA TYR A 87 -25.20 -7.79 2.97
C TYR A 87 -26.20 -8.90 3.28
N ASN A 88 -25.76 -9.99 3.90
CA ASN A 88 -26.64 -11.08 4.31
C ASN A 88 -27.77 -10.60 5.24
N ILE A 89 -27.42 -9.83 6.28
CA ILE A 89 -28.39 -9.26 7.22
C ILE A 89 -29.37 -8.32 6.51
N CYS A 90 -28.88 -7.39 5.69
CA CYS A 90 -29.73 -6.48 4.93
C CYS A 90 -30.68 -7.23 3.98
N SER A 91 -30.19 -8.28 3.31
CA SER A 91 -30.99 -9.10 2.41
C SER A 91 -32.11 -9.87 3.13
N ALA A 92 -31.86 -10.30 4.37
CA ALA A 92 -32.84 -11.00 5.19
C ALA A 92 -33.95 -10.06 5.69
N LEU A 93 -33.65 -8.77 5.88
CA LEU A 93 -34.59 -7.76 6.37
C LEU A 93 -35.46 -7.15 5.27
N VAL A 94 -34.91 -6.90 4.08
CA VAL A 94 -35.58 -6.13 3.00
C VAL A 94 -36.01 -7.04 1.83
N GLY A 95 -35.58 -8.30 1.81
CA GLY A 95 -35.61 -9.13 0.62
C GLY A 95 -34.37 -8.85 -0.23
N GLY A 96 -33.53 -9.86 -0.44
CA GLY A 96 -32.30 -9.73 -1.21
C GLY A 96 -32.55 -9.33 -2.67
N LEU A 97 -31.46 -9.00 -3.39
CA LEU A 97 -31.54 -8.72 -4.82
C LEU A 97 -32.09 -9.95 -5.58
N GLN A 98 -33.34 -9.86 -6.03
CA GLN A 98 -33.95 -10.83 -6.94
C GLN A 98 -33.63 -10.41 -8.37
N LEU A 99 -32.65 -11.08 -8.99
CA LEU A 99 -32.43 -11.01 -10.43
C LEU A 99 -33.43 -11.96 -11.11
N THR A 100 -34.56 -11.44 -11.58
CA THR A 100 -35.42 -12.18 -12.51
C THR A 100 -34.77 -12.09 -13.89
N LEU A 101 -34.08 -13.17 -14.29
CA LEU A 101 -33.65 -13.33 -15.67
C LEU A 101 -34.89 -13.65 -16.51
N THR A 102 -35.42 -12.65 -17.22
CA THR A 102 -36.31 -12.89 -18.34
C THR A 102 -35.43 -13.35 -19.49
N ASP A 103 -35.45 -14.65 -19.77
CA ASP A 103 -34.90 -15.25 -20.99
C ASP A 103 -35.90 -14.97 -22.13
N ASP A 104 -35.39 -14.46 -23.25
CA ASP A 104 -36.08 -14.39 -24.55
C ASP A 104 -35.17 -15.08 -25.59
#